data_AF-A0A1Y1JQA6-F1
#
_entry.id   AF-A0A1Y1JQA6-F1
#
_cell.length_a   1.000
_cell.length_b   1.000
_cell.length_c   1.000
_cell.angle_alpha   90.00
_cell.angle_beta   90.00
_cell.angle_gamma   90.00
#
_symmetry.space_group_name_H-M   'P 1'
#
loop_
_entity.id
_entity.type
_entity.pdbx_description
1 polymer ?
#
loop_
_entity_poly.entity_id
_entity_poly.type
_entity_poly.pdbx_seq_one_letter_code
_entity_poly.pdbx_strand_id
1 'polypeptide(L)'
;MVKQLNDKQCYEAFFKIRDSFNTSYEAHYTNILNTNDPFLRNIAFYLIEIYSDAKTFCYYMCDDDKEDCKEKCKKYCKYLNDWLNEKKSLYTSHGMCEYNKKIWNEYIEKLWETLTSQHEKIWCERKNTSYTDTFPNKLIPKSCNNNSPIEFSINCQNIEDSSDLVYSPSCSTLSRFSIFAASIGYVFFGIITLYISIYKFSPMNSWMRYFIRDNKMKLQNIYKRITQRIPKHSDKANEEYLNSNFHVLYDSFLN
;
A
#
# COMPACT_ATOMS: atom_id res chain seq x y z
N MET A 1 9.79 -18.11 -19.35
CA MET A 1 10.11 -16.82 -20.00
C MET A 1 10.23 -15.78 -18.89
N VAL A 2 11.45 -15.51 -18.44
CA VAL A 2 11.71 -14.72 -17.22
C VAL A 2 11.68 -13.24 -17.58
N LYS A 3 10.79 -12.49 -16.94
CA LYS A 3 10.64 -11.04 -17.14
C LYS A 3 11.90 -10.35 -16.62
N GLN A 4 12.70 -9.78 -17.52
CA GLN A 4 13.81 -8.90 -17.14
C GLN A 4 13.26 -7.77 -16.26
N LEU A 5 13.96 -7.45 -15.17
CA LEU A 5 13.60 -6.27 -14.38
C LEU A 5 14.04 -5.03 -15.18
N ASN A 6 13.07 -4.34 -15.77
CA ASN A 6 13.32 -3.07 -16.45
C ASN A 6 13.81 -2.04 -15.42
N ASP A 7 14.61 -1.05 -15.85
CA ASP A 7 15.11 0.04 -14.99
C ASP A 7 13.99 0.71 -14.18
N LYS A 8 12.79 0.77 -14.77
CA LYS A 8 11.57 1.21 -14.10
C LYS A 8 11.25 0.41 -12.84
N GLN A 9 11.36 -0.92 -12.88
CA GLN A 9 11.03 -1.78 -11.74
C GLN A 9 12.08 -1.67 -10.64
N CYS A 10 13.36 -1.47 -11.00
CA CYS A 10 14.38 -1.12 -10.03
C CYS A 10 14.03 0.23 -9.37
N TYR A 11 13.79 1.27 -10.16
CA TYR A 11 13.40 2.59 -9.65
C TYR A 11 12.17 2.51 -8.73
N GLU A 12 11.11 1.81 -9.14
CA GLU A 12 9.90 1.61 -8.34
C GLU A 12 10.20 0.92 -6.99
N ALA A 13 11.17 0.00 -6.92
CA ALA A 13 11.54 -0.68 -5.67
C ALA A 13 12.31 0.24 -4.70
N PHE A 14 13.26 1.04 -5.20
CA PHE A 14 14.11 1.90 -4.36
C PHE A 14 13.43 3.22 -3.96
N PHE A 15 12.45 3.69 -4.73
CA PHE A 15 11.73 4.94 -4.49
C PHE A 15 10.28 4.71 -4.01
N LYS A 16 9.90 3.47 -3.70
CA LYS A 16 8.61 3.15 -3.09
C LYS A 16 8.47 3.89 -1.75
N ILE A 17 7.43 4.70 -1.61
CA ILE A 17 7.03 5.25 -0.32
C ILE A 17 6.53 4.08 0.54
N ARG A 18 7.21 3.83 1.65
CA ARG A 18 6.85 2.74 2.58
C ARG A 18 5.90 3.23 3.65
N ASP A 19 4.87 2.42 3.87
CA ASP A 19 3.88 2.54 4.94
C ASP A 19 4.20 1.62 6.14
N SER A 20 5.01 0.58 5.93
CA SER A 20 5.46 -0.35 6.97
C SER A 20 6.98 -0.55 6.94
N PHE A 21 7.58 -0.73 8.13
CA PHE A 21 9.01 -1.01 8.31
C PHE A 21 9.21 -2.25 9.19
N ASN A 22 9.19 -3.42 8.57
CA ASN A 22 9.23 -4.70 9.26
C ASN A 22 10.61 -5.03 9.83
N THR A 23 11.69 -4.48 9.25
CA THR A 23 13.08 -4.69 9.72
C THR A 23 13.63 -3.50 10.48
N SER A 24 12.76 -2.56 10.89
CA SER A 24 13.13 -1.35 11.63
C SER A 24 13.93 -1.58 12.92
N TYR A 25 13.83 -2.77 13.54
CA TYR A 25 14.63 -3.12 14.72
C TYR A 25 16.14 -3.11 14.45
N GLU A 26 16.58 -3.31 13.20
CA GLU A 26 18.00 -3.26 12.81
C GLU A 26 18.59 -1.84 12.93
N ALA A 27 17.74 -0.81 13.07
CA ALA A 27 18.19 0.56 13.32
C ALA A 27 18.92 0.71 14.67
N HIS A 28 18.70 -0.21 15.62
CA HIS A 28 19.43 -0.20 16.88
C HIS A 28 20.95 -0.41 16.71
N TYR A 29 21.41 -0.93 15.57
CA TYR A 29 22.83 -1.22 15.32
C TYR A 29 23.74 0.01 15.37
N THR A 30 23.24 1.19 14.97
CA THR A 30 24.06 2.40 14.93
C THR A 30 23.63 3.48 15.90
N ASN A 31 22.76 3.19 16.88
CA ASN A 31 22.17 4.20 17.75
C ASN A 31 21.50 5.36 16.97
N ILE A 32 21.12 5.16 15.70
CA ILE A 32 20.47 6.19 14.88
C ILE A 32 19.17 6.69 15.53
N LEU A 33 18.50 5.84 16.32
CA LEU A 33 17.31 6.22 17.08
C LEU A 33 17.56 7.29 18.15
N ASN A 34 18.82 7.55 18.49
CA ASN A 34 19.21 8.57 19.47
C ASN A 34 19.46 9.94 18.82
N THR A 35 19.62 10.03 17.50
CA THR A 35 19.83 11.33 16.83
C THR A 35 18.54 12.14 16.78
N ASN A 36 18.56 13.47 16.93
CA ASN A 36 17.36 14.30 16.74
C ASN A 36 17.11 14.65 15.26
N ASP A 37 17.92 14.12 14.34
CA ASP A 37 17.77 14.36 12.90
C ASP A 37 16.71 13.42 12.29
N PRO A 38 15.51 13.92 11.95
CA PRO A 38 14.46 13.08 11.39
C PRO A 38 14.82 12.58 9.98
N PHE A 39 15.57 13.35 9.19
CA PHE A 39 15.94 12.98 7.83
C PHE A 39 16.90 11.80 7.84
N LEU A 40 17.91 11.84 8.71
CA LEU A 40 18.88 10.77 8.87
C LEU A 40 18.23 9.47 9.40
N ARG A 41 17.32 9.58 10.37
CA ARG A 41 16.53 8.44 10.85
C ARG A 41 15.75 7.78 9.71
N ASN A 42 15.06 8.59 8.90
CA ASN A 42 14.29 8.08 7.77
C ASN A 42 15.19 7.37 6.76
N ILE A 43 16.33 7.97 6.38
CA ILE A 43 17.28 7.31 5.47
C ILE A 43 17.74 5.97 6.02
N ALA A 44 18.08 5.88 7.31
CA ALA A 44 18.50 4.62 7.92
C ALA A 44 17.42 3.53 7.82
N PHE A 45 16.18 3.87 8.15
CA PHE A 45 15.07 2.91 8.03
C PHE A 45 14.83 2.45 6.59
N TYR A 46 14.86 3.36 5.62
CA TYR A 46 14.74 3.00 4.21
C TYR A 46 15.91 2.14 3.75
N LEU A 47 17.14 2.45 4.17
CA LEU A 47 18.32 1.66 3.84
C LEU A 47 18.18 0.23 4.34
N ILE A 48 17.79 0.05 5.60
CA ILE A 48 17.58 -1.27 6.22
C ILE A 48 16.55 -2.10 5.44
N GLU A 49 15.40 -1.51 5.13
CA GLU A 49 14.33 -2.19 4.41
C GLU A 49 14.76 -2.59 2.99
N ILE A 50 15.33 -1.64 2.25
CA ILE A 50 15.78 -1.88 0.88
C ILE A 50 16.89 -2.93 0.86
N TYR A 51 17.84 -2.84 1.80
CA TYR A 51 18.92 -3.80 1.92
C TYR A 51 18.38 -5.19 2.24
N SER A 52 17.46 -5.32 3.19
CA SER A 52 16.85 -6.59 3.58
C SER A 52 16.06 -7.24 2.43
N ASP A 53 15.27 -6.45 1.69
CA ASP A 53 14.52 -6.93 0.52
C ASP A 53 15.47 -7.44 -0.58
N ALA A 54 16.49 -6.64 -0.92
CA ALA A 54 17.45 -6.99 -1.96
C ALA A 54 18.32 -8.19 -1.55
N LYS A 55 18.72 -8.25 -0.28
CA LYS A 55 19.40 -9.37 0.34
C LYS A 55 18.57 -10.65 0.26
N THR A 56 17.29 -10.59 0.62
CA THR A 56 16.40 -11.75 0.60
C THR A 56 16.30 -12.33 -0.80
N PHE A 57 16.15 -11.45 -1.80
CA PHE A 57 16.18 -11.85 -3.20
C PHE A 57 17.54 -12.46 -3.60
N CYS A 58 18.65 -11.82 -3.26
CA CYS A 58 19.97 -12.21 -3.72
C CYS A 58 20.61 -13.42 -3.02
N TYR A 59 20.20 -13.77 -1.80
CA TYR A 59 20.68 -14.98 -1.13
C TYR A 59 19.72 -16.15 -1.21
N TYR A 60 18.42 -15.91 -0.97
CA TYR A 60 17.48 -17.02 -0.78
C TYR A 60 16.72 -17.38 -2.05
N MET A 61 16.51 -16.41 -2.95
CA MET A 61 15.77 -16.62 -4.19
C MET A 61 16.68 -16.78 -5.41
N CYS A 62 17.96 -16.45 -5.27
CA CYS A 62 18.92 -16.42 -6.35
C CYS A 62 19.82 -17.66 -6.33
N ASP A 63 19.94 -18.31 -7.48
CA ASP A 63 20.82 -19.45 -7.70
C ASP A 63 22.14 -18.92 -8.28
N ASP A 64 23.26 -19.13 -7.59
CA ASP A 64 24.57 -18.57 -7.93
C ASP A 64 25.09 -19.03 -9.30
N ASP A 65 24.64 -20.20 -9.75
CA ASP A 65 25.02 -20.79 -11.03
C ASP A 65 24.24 -20.19 -12.21
N LYS A 66 23.21 -19.36 -11.93
CA LYS A 66 22.41 -18.68 -12.95
C LYS A 66 22.94 -17.27 -13.22
N GLU A 67 23.55 -17.09 -14.39
CA GLU A 67 24.15 -15.81 -14.82
C GLU A 67 23.16 -14.63 -14.80
N ASP A 68 21.92 -14.84 -15.25
CA ASP A 68 20.84 -13.84 -15.18
C ASP A 68 20.55 -13.37 -13.74
N CYS A 69 20.71 -14.27 -12.77
CA CYS A 69 20.47 -13.95 -11.38
C CYS A 69 21.59 -13.11 -10.77
N LYS A 70 22.84 -13.49 -11.06
CA LYS A 70 24.03 -12.71 -10.70
C LYS A 70 24.00 -11.30 -11.30
N GLU A 71 23.57 -11.17 -12.56
CA GLU A 71 23.40 -9.88 -13.21
C GLU A 71 22.34 -9.01 -12.53
N LYS A 72 21.19 -9.59 -12.16
CA LYS A 72 20.15 -8.88 -11.40
C LYS A 72 20.65 -8.40 -10.05
N CYS A 73 21.36 -9.23 -9.29
CA CYS A 73 21.91 -8.83 -8.00
C CYS A 73 22.95 -7.72 -8.12
N LYS A 74 23.82 -7.78 -9.14
CA LYS A 74 24.72 -6.66 -9.47
C LYS A 74 23.95 -5.38 -9.77
N LYS A 75 22.84 -5.48 -10.52
CA LYS A 75 21.97 -4.34 -10.84
C LYS A 75 21.36 -3.76 -9.56
N TYR A 76 20.74 -4.59 -8.70
CA TYR A 76 20.20 -4.14 -7.41
C TYR A 76 21.26 -3.45 -6.55
N CYS A 77 22.44 -4.05 -6.41
CA CYS A 77 23.52 -3.46 -5.64
C CYS A 77 23.98 -2.11 -6.21
N LYS A 78 24.02 -1.96 -7.53
CA LYS A 78 24.32 -0.69 -8.19
C LYS A 78 23.28 0.38 -7.83
N TYR A 79 22.00 0.07 -8.01
CA TYR A 79 20.91 1.01 -7.69
C TYR A 79 20.88 1.40 -6.22
N LEU A 80 21.16 0.45 -5.31
CA LEU A 80 21.25 0.74 -3.88
C LEU A 80 22.38 1.72 -3.57
N ASN A 81 23.55 1.52 -4.16
CA ASN A 81 24.67 2.45 -4.01
C ASN A 81 24.36 3.82 -4.60
N ASP A 82 23.77 3.88 -5.79
CA ASP A 82 23.39 5.14 -6.45
C ASP A 82 22.39 5.92 -5.59
N TRP A 83 21.35 5.24 -5.08
CA TRP A 83 20.37 5.82 -4.16
C TRP A 83 21.04 6.37 -2.90
N LEU A 84 21.89 5.57 -2.25
CA LEU A 84 22.54 5.98 -1.00
C LEU A 84 23.52 7.14 -1.21
N ASN A 85 24.24 7.14 -2.33
CA ASN A 85 25.14 8.23 -2.72
C ASN A 85 24.37 9.52 -3.00
N GLU A 86 23.24 9.45 -3.71
CA GLU A 86 22.35 10.60 -3.90
C GLU A 86 21.91 11.19 -2.55
N LYS A 87 21.44 10.34 -1.62
CA LYS A 87 21.01 10.81 -0.29
C LYS A 87 22.16 11.41 0.50
N LYS A 88 23.36 10.82 0.44
CA LYS A 88 24.58 11.37 1.02
C LYS A 88 24.90 12.74 0.45
N SER A 89 24.81 12.89 -0.87
CA SER A 89 25.09 14.15 -1.56
C SER A 89 24.17 15.27 -1.08
N LEU A 90 22.86 14.99 -1.04
CA LEU A 90 21.85 15.93 -0.59
C LEU A 90 22.07 16.33 0.88
N TYR A 91 22.31 15.35 1.76
CA TYR A 91 22.49 15.58 3.18
C TYR A 91 23.76 16.38 3.51
N THR A 92 24.84 16.11 2.78
CA THR A 92 26.18 16.66 3.07
C THR A 92 26.55 17.84 2.19
N SER A 93 25.62 18.37 1.39
CA SER A 93 25.91 19.40 0.36
C SER A 93 27.10 19.00 -0.53
N HIS A 94 27.00 17.83 -1.18
CA HIS A 94 28.08 17.20 -1.96
C HIS A 94 29.38 17.00 -1.16
N GLY A 95 29.28 16.76 0.14
CA GLY A 95 30.42 16.54 1.02
C GLY A 95 31.09 17.80 1.58
N MET A 96 30.58 18.99 1.24
CA MET A 96 31.12 20.27 1.72
C MET A 96 30.67 20.61 3.15
N CYS A 97 29.59 19.98 3.64
CA CYS A 97 29.09 20.13 5.00
C CYS A 97 29.82 19.16 5.94
N GLU A 98 30.87 19.63 6.62
CA GLU A 98 31.76 18.77 7.43
C GLU A 98 31.01 18.08 8.57
N TYR A 99 30.14 18.81 9.27
CA TYR A 99 29.37 18.26 10.38
C TYR A 99 28.43 17.14 9.93
N ASN A 100 27.64 17.38 8.87
CA ASN A 100 26.73 16.38 8.33
C ASN A 100 27.49 15.19 7.75
N LYS A 101 28.68 15.40 7.17
CA LYS A 101 29.55 14.31 6.72
C LYS A 101 30.00 13.42 7.88
N LYS A 102 30.37 14.01 9.02
CA LYS A 102 30.73 13.27 10.24
C LYS A 102 29.58 12.42 10.74
N ILE A 103 28.39 13.02 10.88
CA ILE A 103 27.18 12.31 11.33
C ILE A 103 26.78 11.21 10.35
N TRP A 104 26.83 11.48 9.03
CA TRP A 104 26.53 10.48 8.01
C TRP A 104 27.41 9.25 8.15
N ASN A 105 28.72 9.46 8.29
CA ASN A 105 29.67 8.36 8.46
C ASN A 105 29.42 7.60 9.76
N GLU A 106 29.13 8.31 10.86
CA GLU A 106 28.86 7.72 12.16
C GLU A 106 27.63 6.79 12.13
N TYR A 107 26.56 7.19 11.46
CA TYR A 107 25.29 6.45 11.53
C TYR A 107 24.97 5.61 10.31
N ILE A 108 25.19 6.12 9.11
CA ILE A 108 24.73 5.48 7.87
C ILE A 108 25.81 4.56 7.28
N GLU A 109 27.06 5.00 7.23
CA GLU A 109 28.14 4.12 6.74
C GLU A 109 28.40 2.97 7.72
N LYS A 110 28.42 3.23 9.04
CA LYS A 110 28.48 2.13 10.04
C LYS A 110 27.30 1.17 9.95
N LEU A 111 26.11 1.66 9.57
CA LEU A 111 24.93 0.83 9.42
C LEU A 111 25.10 -0.10 8.23
N TRP A 112 25.57 0.43 7.10
CA TRP A 112 25.92 -0.40 5.94
C TRP A 112 26.94 -1.49 6.30
N GLU A 113 28.03 -1.10 6.97
CA GLU A 113 29.08 -2.04 7.42
C GLU A 113 28.48 -3.15 8.27
N THR A 114 27.65 -2.79 9.26
CA THR A 114 27.00 -3.77 10.14
C THR A 114 26.07 -4.71 9.38
N LEU A 115 25.22 -4.18 8.49
CA LEU A 115 24.32 -4.97 7.64
C LEU A 115 25.09 -5.94 6.71
N THR A 116 26.32 -5.59 6.35
CA THR A 116 27.19 -6.42 5.51
C THR A 116 27.93 -7.48 6.35
N SER A 117 28.47 -7.10 7.51
CA SER A 117 29.27 -7.97 8.38
C SER A 117 28.50 -9.08 9.08
N GLN A 118 27.16 -9.00 9.15
CA GLN A 118 26.33 -10.06 9.72
C GLN A 118 26.34 -11.36 8.90
N HIS A 119 26.97 -11.38 7.72
CA HIS A 119 26.95 -12.53 6.81
C HIS A 119 28.31 -12.85 6.21
N GLU A 120 28.55 -14.15 5.99
CA GLU A 120 29.82 -14.69 5.52
C GLU A 120 30.12 -14.36 4.06
N LYS A 121 29.08 -14.32 3.22
CA LYS A 121 29.16 -13.90 1.81
C LYS A 121 28.67 -12.48 1.71
N ILE A 122 29.33 -11.62 0.93
CA ILE A 122 28.91 -10.22 0.68
C ILE A 122 28.21 -10.15 -0.69
N TRP A 123 26.92 -9.83 -0.71
CA TRP A 123 26.16 -9.71 -1.96
C TRP A 123 26.30 -8.33 -2.62
N CYS A 124 26.53 -7.28 -1.81
CA CYS A 124 26.66 -5.92 -2.29
C CYS A 124 27.79 -5.17 -1.57
N GLU A 125 28.77 -4.73 -2.36
CA GLU A 125 29.87 -3.91 -1.88
C GLU A 125 29.48 -2.42 -1.88
N ARG A 126 29.84 -1.70 -0.81
CA ARG A 126 29.65 -0.25 -0.71
C ARG A 126 30.60 0.47 -1.68
N LYS A 127 30.04 1.28 -2.58
CA LYS A 127 30.79 2.12 -3.52
C LYS A 127 30.46 3.59 -3.30
N ASN A 128 31.38 4.29 -2.64
CA ASN A 128 31.28 5.74 -2.46
C ASN A 128 31.59 6.47 -3.77
N THR A 129 30.76 7.47 -4.11
CA THR A 129 31.07 8.41 -5.19
C THR A 129 31.88 9.58 -4.63
N SER A 130 33.06 9.84 -5.19
CA SER A 130 33.79 11.07 -4.95
C SER A 130 33.23 12.19 -5.84
N TYR A 131 32.70 13.24 -5.23
CA TYR A 131 32.25 14.42 -5.96
C TYR A 131 33.47 15.27 -6.33
N THR A 132 33.77 15.35 -7.63
CA THR A 132 34.84 16.23 -8.17
C THR A 132 34.33 17.63 -8.47
N ASP A 133 33.01 17.79 -8.60
CA ASP A 133 32.38 19.05 -8.97
C ASP A 133 32.20 19.97 -7.75
N THR A 134 32.45 21.26 -7.98
CA THR A 134 32.37 22.26 -6.93
C THR A 134 30.92 22.66 -6.69
N PHE A 135 30.35 22.21 -5.59
CA PHE A 135 29.06 22.71 -5.11
C PHE A 135 29.18 24.22 -4.85
N PRO A 136 28.23 25.06 -5.28
CA PRO A 136 28.38 26.51 -5.15
C PRO A 136 28.49 26.92 -3.68
N ASN A 137 29.66 27.42 -3.25
CA ASN A 137 29.94 27.77 -1.85
C ASN A 137 28.90 28.72 -1.24
N LYS A 138 28.34 29.62 -2.05
CA LYS A 138 27.29 30.57 -1.65
C LYS A 138 25.97 29.90 -1.21
N LEU A 139 25.74 28.64 -1.59
CA LEU A 139 24.54 27.87 -1.25
C LEU A 139 24.75 26.99 -0.01
N ILE A 140 25.97 26.90 0.51
CA ILE A 140 26.25 26.12 1.72
C ILE A 140 25.72 26.91 2.93
N PRO A 141 24.79 26.35 3.72
CA PRO A 141 24.33 27.00 4.93
C PRO A 141 25.49 27.28 5.89
N LYS A 142 25.51 28.45 6.55
CA LYS A 142 26.55 28.76 7.56
C LYS A 142 26.57 27.74 8.71
N SER A 143 25.44 27.12 8.99
CA SER A 143 25.29 26.08 10.00
C SER A 143 26.04 24.78 9.69
N CYS A 144 26.45 24.56 8.43
CA CYS A 144 27.13 23.31 8.02
C CYS A 144 28.53 23.10 8.61
N ASN A 145 29.20 24.19 9.02
CA ASN A 145 30.56 24.14 9.56
C ASN A 145 30.58 24.28 11.08
N ASN A 146 29.41 24.27 11.74
CA ASN A 146 29.34 24.35 13.19
C ASN A 146 29.56 22.96 13.79
N ASN A 147 30.22 22.91 14.96
CA ASN A 147 30.44 21.67 15.71
C ASN A 147 29.16 21.12 16.37
N SER A 148 28.08 21.89 16.37
CA SER A 148 26.80 21.56 16.97
C SER A 148 25.79 21.10 15.91
N PRO A 149 24.85 20.20 16.28
CA PRO A 149 23.74 19.84 15.42
C PRO A 149 23.00 21.08 14.93
N ILE A 150 22.54 21.03 13.68
CA ILE A 150 21.53 21.97 13.22
C ILE A 150 20.29 21.66 14.07
N GLU A 151 20.00 22.51 15.05
CA GLU A 151 18.74 22.42 15.77
C GLU A 151 17.62 22.74 14.79
N PHE A 152 16.89 21.71 14.38
CA PHE A 152 15.56 21.88 13.81
C PHE A 152 14.64 22.28 14.97
N SER A 153 14.76 23.52 15.45
CA SER A 153 13.76 24.08 16.34
C SER A 153 12.52 24.35 15.48
N ILE A 154 11.60 23.40 15.47
CA ILE A 154 10.23 23.68 15.06
C ILE A 154 9.63 24.54 16.18
N ASN A 155 9.99 25.82 16.20
CA ASN A 155 9.27 26.77 17.00
C ASN A 155 7.98 27.06 16.24
N CYS A 156 6.95 26.24 16.46
CA CYS A 156 5.57 26.57 16.08
C CYS A 156 5.11 27.72 16.97
N GLN A 157 5.69 28.89 16.76
CA GLN A 157 5.26 30.12 17.36
C GLN A 157 4.07 30.56 16.48
N ASN A 158 2.87 30.61 17.06
CA ASN A 158 1.71 31.25 16.44
C ASN A 158 2.04 32.74 16.29
N ILE A 159 2.82 33.08 15.27
CA ILE A 159 3.15 34.45 14.90
C ILE A 159 2.08 34.84 13.89
N GLU A 160 1.23 35.78 14.29
CA GLU A 160 0.38 36.52 13.35
C GLU A 160 1.26 37.08 12.23
N ASP A 161 0.91 36.72 11.00
CA ASP A 161 1.62 36.97 9.76
C ASP A 161 2.43 38.29 9.75
N SER A 162 3.75 38.19 9.89
CA SER A 162 4.64 39.26 9.46
C SER A 162 4.83 39.17 7.95
N SER A 163 4.43 40.26 7.29
CA SER A 163 4.32 40.42 5.85
C SER A 163 5.67 40.51 5.15
N ASP A 164 6.39 39.39 5.02
CA ASP A 164 7.48 39.24 4.05
C ASP A 164 7.76 37.75 3.80
N LEU A 165 6.81 37.05 3.16
CA LEU A 165 7.07 35.75 2.55
C LEU A 165 6.44 35.67 1.16
N VAL A 166 7.34 35.44 0.20
CA VAL A 166 7.18 34.96 -1.17
C VAL A 166 5.80 34.37 -1.48
N TYR A 167 5.19 34.90 -2.54
CA TYR A 167 3.94 34.44 -3.16
C TYR A 167 4.01 32.94 -3.46
N SER A 168 3.58 32.12 -2.50
CA SER A 168 3.15 30.75 -2.76
C SER A 168 1.74 30.85 -3.33
N PRO A 169 1.40 30.22 -4.49
CA PRO A 169 0.02 30.17 -4.91
C PRO A 169 -0.72 29.41 -3.83
N SER A 170 -1.56 30.12 -3.07
CA SER A 170 -2.54 29.52 -2.19
C SER A 170 -3.41 28.61 -3.04
N CYS A 171 -3.11 27.32 -2.99
CA CYS A 171 -3.97 26.30 -3.54
C CYS A 171 -5.21 26.31 -2.65
N SER A 172 -6.19 27.14 -3.01
CA SER A 172 -7.51 27.09 -2.41
C SER A 172 -8.00 25.66 -2.57
N THR A 173 -8.04 24.95 -1.45
CA THR A 173 -8.73 23.69 -1.32
C THR A 173 -10.22 23.99 -1.45
N LEU A 174 -10.67 24.18 -2.68
CA LEU A 174 -12.06 23.99 -3.03
C LEU A 174 -12.37 22.57 -2.56
N SER A 175 -13.24 22.46 -1.55
CA SER A 175 -13.56 21.20 -0.89
C SER A 175 -13.94 20.16 -1.95
N ARG A 176 -13.02 19.23 -2.23
CA ARG A 176 -13.24 18.13 -3.17
C ARG A 176 -14.39 17.23 -2.73
N PHE A 177 -14.89 17.39 -1.50
CA PHE A 177 -16.13 16.78 -1.02
C PHE A 177 -17.37 17.13 -1.86
N SER A 178 -17.46 18.33 -2.45
CA SER A 178 -18.62 18.72 -3.26
C SER A 178 -18.68 18.01 -4.62
N ILE A 179 -17.53 17.76 -5.24
CA ILE A 179 -17.44 17.17 -6.58
C ILE A 179 -17.72 15.66 -6.54
N PHE A 180 -17.23 14.95 -5.51
CA PHE A 180 -17.51 13.52 -5.34
C PHE A 180 -18.97 13.25 -4.95
N ALA A 181 -19.57 14.11 -4.10
CA ALA A 181 -20.98 13.98 -3.74
C ALA A 181 -21.92 14.20 -4.94
N ALA A 182 -21.60 15.18 -5.79
CA ALA A 182 -22.35 15.41 -7.02
C ALA A 182 -22.19 14.27 -8.03
N SER A 183 -20.98 13.72 -8.21
CA SER A 183 -20.73 12.68 -9.22
C SER A 183 -21.41 11.34 -8.90
N ILE A 184 -21.41 10.94 -7.62
CA ILE A 184 -22.08 9.72 -7.15
C ILE A 184 -23.61 9.83 -7.34
N GLY A 185 -24.18 11.02 -7.09
CA GLY A 185 -25.60 11.29 -7.30
C GLY A 185 -26.05 11.04 -8.75
N TYR A 186 -25.27 11.50 -9.73
CA TYR A 186 -25.59 11.30 -11.15
C TYR A 186 -25.53 9.83 -11.59
N VAL A 187 -24.61 9.04 -11.01
CA VAL A 187 -24.52 7.60 -11.31
C VAL A 187 -25.76 6.87 -10.81
N PHE A 188 -26.20 7.13 -9.57
CA PHE A 188 -27.42 6.52 -9.04
C PHE A 188 -28.67 6.98 -9.79
N PHE A 189 -28.76 8.27 -10.15
CA PHE A 189 -29.87 8.79 -10.93
C PHE A 189 -29.93 8.16 -12.34
N GLY A 190 -28.78 7.97 -12.99
CA GLY A 190 -28.67 7.26 -14.26
C GLY A 190 -29.14 5.80 -14.17
N ILE A 191 -28.75 5.08 -13.11
CA ILE A 191 -29.19 3.70 -12.89
C ILE A 191 -30.71 3.65 -12.68
N ILE A 192 -31.27 4.52 -11.83
CA ILE A 192 -32.71 4.55 -11.54
C ILE A 192 -33.53 4.89 -12.79
N THR A 193 -33.09 5.88 -13.57
CA THR A 193 -33.77 6.27 -14.82
C THR A 193 -33.69 5.18 -15.88
N LEU A 194 -32.57 4.46 -15.98
CA LEU A 194 -32.43 3.28 -16.84
C LEU A 194 -33.40 2.18 -16.40
N TYR A 195 -33.49 1.87 -15.10
CA TYR A 195 -34.43 0.88 -14.56
C TYR A 195 -35.89 1.24 -14.88
N ILE A 196 -36.29 2.50 -14.71
CA ILE A 196 -37.66 2.97 -15.04
C ILE A 196 -37.91 2.84 -16.55
N SER A 197 -36.93 3.18 -17.38
CA SER A 197 -37.05 3.10 -18.83
C SER A 197 -37.19 1.66 -19.30
N ILE A 198 -36.39 0.73 -18.76
CA ILE A 198 -36.53 -0.70 -19.05
C ILE A 198 -37.85 -1.24 -18.51
N TYR A 199 -38.32 -0.80 -17.34
CA TYR A 199 -39.62 -1.23 -16.81
C TYR A 199 -40.79 -0.74 -17.66
N LYS A 200 -40.70 0.48 -18.22
CA LYS A 200 -41.76 1.09 -19.04
C LYS A 200 -41.76 0.57 -20.48
N PHE A 201 -40.60 0.22 -21.04
CA PHE A 201 -40.46 -0.21 -22.44
C PHE A 201 -40.22 -1.72 -22.64
N SER A 202 -40.01 -2.50 -21.57
CA SER A 202 -39.87 -3.95 -21.67
C SER A 202 -41.24 -4.65 -21.60
N PRO A 203 -41.52 -5.67 -22.44
CA PRO A 203 -42.72 -6.51 -22.34
C PRO A 203 -42.73 -7.39 -21.07
N MET A 204 -41.81 -7.14 -20.13
CA MET A 204 -41.66 -7.85 -18.87
C MET A 204 -42.88 -7.71 -17.95
N ASN A 205 -43.64 -6.61 -18.04
CA ASN A 205 -44.89 -6.46 -17.26
C ASN A 205 -45.98 -7.45 -17.73
N SER A 206 -46.06 -7.73 -19.04
CA SER A 206 -46.90 -8.82 -19.57
C SER A 206 -46.36 -10.20 -19.27
N TRP A 207 -45.03 -10.39 -19.33
CA TRP A 207 -44.39 -11.67 -19.01
C TRP A 207 -44.55 -12.04 -17.52
N MET A 208 -44.44 -11.07 -16.61
CA MET A 208 -44.66 -11.28 -15.18
C MET A 208 -46.12 -11.64 -14.88
N ARG A 209 -47.10 -10.98 -15.54
CA ARG A 209 -48.51 -11.38 -15.45
C ARG A 209 -48.74 -12.79 -15.97
N TYR A 210 -48.08 -13.18 -17.06
CA TYR A 210 -48.13 -14.55 -17.59
C TYR A 210 -47.55 -15.55 -16.58
N PHE A 211 -46.40 -15.25 -15.97
CA PHE A 211 -45.75 -16.12 -15.00
C PHE A 211 -46.57 -16.29 -13.71
N ILE A 212 -47.18 -15.21 -13.22
CA ILE A 212 -48.09 -15.26 -12.07
C ILE A 212 -49.34 -16.11 -12.40
N ARG A 213 -49.88 -15.99 -13.63
CA ARG A 213 -51.04 -16.78 -14.06
C ARG A 213 -50.70 -18.26 -14.23
N ASP A 214 -49.53 -18.57 -14.78
CA ASP A 214 -49.03 -19.94 -14.94
C ASP A 214 -48.82 -20.63 -13.58
N ASN A 215 -48.22 -19.92 -12.61
CA ASN A 215 -48.06 -20.44 -11.26
C ASN A 215 -49.40 -20.66 -10.53
N LYS A 216 -50.41 -19.79 -10.74
CA LYS A 216 -51.77 -20.02 -10.22
C LYS A 216 -52.45 -21.25 -10.84
N MET A 217 -52.30 -21.46 -12.14
CA MET A 217 -52.82 -22.65 -12.84
C MET A 217 -52.17 -23.94 -12.34
N LYS A 218 -50.85 -23.95 -12.14
CA LYS A 218 -50.12 -25.09 -11.58
C LYS A 218 -50.60 -25.44 -10.16
N LEU A 219 -50.81 -24.43 -9.32
CA LEU A 219 -51.33 -24.62 -7.97
C LEU A 219 -52.76 -25.19 -7.96
N GLN A 220 -53.64 -24.71 -8.84
CA GLN A 220 -54.99 -25.25 -9.00
C GLN A 220 -54.97 -26.70 -9.49
N ASN A 221 -54.05 -27.06 -10.39
CA ASN A 221 -53.90 -28.43 -10.87
C ASN A 221 -53.33 -29.37 -9.81
N ILE A 222 -52.48 -28.87 -8.91
CA ILE A 222 -52.00 -29.61 -7.73
C ILE A 222 -53.13 -29.79 -6.72
N TYR A 223 -53.87 -28.72 -6.41
CA TYR A 223 -55.02 -28.78 -5.52
C TYR A 223 -56.08 -29.76 -6.05
N LYS A 224 -56.46 -29.67 -7.33
CA LYS A 224 -57.39 -30.60 -7.98
C LYS A 224 -56.91 -32.05 -7.93
N ARG A 225 -55.61 -32.30 -8.11
CA ARG A 225 -55.02 -33.66 -7.96
C ARG A 225 -55.10 -34.17 -6.53
N ILE A 226 -54.92 -33.30 -5.53
CA ILE A 226 -55.05 -33.65 -4.11
C ILE A 226 -56.53 -33.92 -3.77
N THR A 227 -57.46 -33.06 -4.21
CA THR A 227 -58.90 -33.23 -3.97
C THR A 227 -59.49 -34.45 -4.69
N GLN A 228 -58.96 -34.84 -5.86
CA GLN A 228 -59.37 -36.06 -6.55
C GLN A 228 -58.83 -37.36 -5.91
N ARG A 229 -57.73 -37.28 -5.15
CA ARG A 229 -57.17 -38.44 -4.42
C ARG A 229 -57.77 -38.64 -3.03
N ILE A 230 -58.56 -37.69 -2.52
CA ILE A 230 -59.23 -37.81 -1.23
C ILE A 230 -60.69 -38.21 -1.50
N PRO A 231 -61.13 -39.44 -1.16
CA PRO A 231 -62.53 -39.81 -1.24
C PRO A 231 -63.34 -38.94 -0.28
N LYS A 232 -64.43 -38.32 -0.76
CA LYS A 232 -65.43 -37.71 0.13
C LYS A 232 -66.13 -38.84 0.90
N HIS A 233 -65.73 -39.05 2.14
CA HIS A 233 -66.56 -39.69 3.15
C HIS A 233 -66.44 -38.90 4.47
N SER A 234 -67.59 -38.57 5.05
CA SER A 234 -67.79 -37.95 6.37
C SER A 234 -67.11 -38.79 7.47
N ASP A 235 -66.68 -38.25 8.61
CA ASP A 235 -67.50 -37.55 9.61
C ASP A 235 -66.67 -36.71 10.60
N LYS A 236 -67.41 -35.84 11.30
CA LYS A 236 -67.02 -34.91 12.38
C LYS A 236 -66.08 -35.49 13.44
N ALA A 237 -65.08 -34.72 13.88
CA ALA A 237 -64.86 -34.35 15.30
C ALA A 237 -63.63 -33.43 15.47
N ASN A 238 -63.90 -32.26 16.04
CA ASN A 238 -63.12 -31.43 16.97
C ASN A 238 -61.75 -30.83 16.59
N GLU A 239 -61.68 -29.52 16.85
CA GLU A 239 -60.51 -28.65 16.97
C GLU A 239 -59.44 -29.22 17.94
N GLU A 240 -58.16 -29.09 17.62
CA GLU A 240 -57.17 -28.40 18.49
C GLU A 240 -55.77 -28.31 17.87
N TYR A 241 -55.04 -27.31 18.35
CA TYR A 241 -53.72 -26.80 17.96
C TYR A 241 -52.53 -27.78 18.13
N LEU A 242 -51.45 -27.50 17.38
CA LEU A 242 -50.00 -27.44 17.78
C LEU A 242 -49.14 -27.81 16.55
N ASN A 243 -48.52 -26.86 15.83
CA ASN A 243 -47.30 -26.14 16.18
C ASN A 243 -46.24 -27.01 16.91
N SER A 244 -45.26 -27.54 16.17
CA SER A 244 -43.82 -27.34 16.46
C SER A 244 -42.89 -28.28 15.66
N ASN A 245 -41.72 -27.71 15.37
CA ASN A 245 -40.39 -28.34 15.24
C ASN A 245 -39.89 -28.84 13.87
N PHE A 246 -39.01 -27.98 13.33
CA PHE A 246 -37.89 -28.31 12.46
C PHE A 246 -37.00 -29.40 13.06
N HIS A 247 -36.65 -30.41 12.26
CA HIS A 247 -35.56 -31.34 12.53
C HIS A 247 -34.46 -31.14 11.48
N VAL A 248 -33.26 -30.78 11.95
CA VAL A 248 -32.01 -30.83 11.18
C VAL A 248 -31.40 -32.23 11.38
N LEU A 249 -31.11 -32.94 10.29
CA LEU A 249 -30.45 -34.25 10.29
C LEU A 249 -28.97 -34.08 9.92
N TYR A 250 -28.10 -34.66 10.74
CA TYR A 250 -26.65 -34.75 10.59
C TYR A 250 -26.35 -36.17 10.10
N ASP A 251 -25.74 -36.34 8.93
CA ASP A 251 -25.27 -37.64 8.44
C ASP A 251 -23.75 -37.69 8.44
N SER A 252 -23.21 -38.57 9.28
CA SER A 252 -21.83 -39.06 9.22
C SER A 252 -21.86 -40.48 8.67
N PHE A 253 -21.27 -40.70 7.49
CA PHE A 253 -21.10 -42.04 6.92
C PHE A 253 -19.64 -42.49 7.05
N LEU A 254 -19.45 -43.54 7.87
CA LEU A 254 -18.37 -44.52 7.78
C LEU A 254 -19.04 -45.86 7.49
N ASN A 255 -18.89 -46.34 6.27
CA ASN A 255 -18.61 -47.74 5.90
C ASN A 255 -18.41 -47.82 4.38
#